data_AF-A0A2T7NU50-F1
#
_entry.id   AF-A0A2T7NU50-F1
#
_cell.length_a   1.000
_cell.length_b   1.000
_cell.length_c   1.000
_cell.angle_alpha   90.00
_cell.angle_beta   90.00
_cell.angle_gamma   90.00
#
_symmetry.space_group_name_H-M   'P 1'
#
loop_
_entity.id
_entity.type
_entity.pdbx_description
1 polymer ?
#
loop_
_entity_poly.entity_id
_entity_poly.type
_entity_poly.pdbx_seq_one_letter_code
_entity_poly.pdbx_strand_id
1 'polypeptide(L)'
;MAGSRHRLLVKHARQVVQVSSTRQTVKCAADMQHLNILQEEGDYSIMVGSDGLILDIGPTNEIEEKYNGDVIDQVIDASGKCIIPGTSPF
;
A
#
# COMPACT_ATOMS: atom_id res chain seq x y z
N MET A 1 -23.19 -14.23 -4.88
CA MET A 1 -21.84 -14.65 -4.45
C MET A 1 -21.27 -13.47 -3.70
N ALA A 2 -20.97 -13.59 -2.40
CA ALA A 2 -20.25 -12.54 -1.70
C ALA A 2 -18.80 -12.53 -2.22
N GLY A 3 -18.21 -11.36 -2.43
CA GLY A 3 -16.80 -11.23 -2.78
C GLY A 3 -15.89 -11.79 -1.67
N SER A 4 -14.59 -11.82 -1.95
CA SER A 4 -13.59 -12.25 -0.95
C SER A 4 -13.61 -11.31 0.25
N ARG A 5 -13.19 -11.81 1.42
CA ARG A 5 -13.11 -10.98 2.64
C ARG A 5 -11.67 -10.57 2.92
N HIS A 6 -11.45 -9.27 3.12
CA HIS A 6 -10.15 -8.67 3.38
C HIS A 6 -10.14 -7.93 4.72
N ARG A 7 -8.94 -7.78 5.29
CA ARG A 7 -8.77 -7.20 6.62
C ARG A 7 -8.82 -5.67 6.58
N LEU A 8 -8.06 -5.06 5.66
CA LEU A 8 -7.83 -3.62 5.69
C LEU A 8 -7.62 -3.07 4.28
N LEU A 9 -8.30 -1.96 3.98
CA LEU A 9 -7.98 -1.08 2.86
C LEU A 9 -7.55 0.27 3.42
N VAL A 10 -6.31 0.67 3.15
CA VAL A 10 -5.88 2.05 3.34
C VAL A 10 -5.97 2.76 2.00
N LYS A 11 -6.84 3.76 1.88
CA LYS A 11 -7.13 4.43 0.60
C LYS A 11 -6.64 5.86 0.54
N HIS A 12 -6.49 6.37 -0.68
CA HIS A 12 -6.28 7.79 -0.96
C HIS A 12 -4.98 8.38 -0.38
N ALA A 13 -3.94 7.57 -0.18
CA ALA A 13 -2.65 8.07 0.26
C ALA A 13 -1.98 8.90 -0.85
N ARG A 14 -1.59 10.15 -0.53
CA ARG A 14 -0.87 11.01 -1.47
C ARG A 14 0.52 10.47 -1.80
N GLN A 15 1.14 9.78 -0.84
CA GLN A 15 2.48 9.25 -0.97
C GLN A 15 2.58 7.91 -0.25
N VAL A 16 3.18 6.91 -0.91
CA VAL A 16 3.54 5.63 -0.30
C VAL A 16 5.03 5.40 -0.47
N VAL A 17 5.74 5.26 0.65
CA VAL A 17 7.18 5.00 0.65
C VAL A 17 7.44 3.50 0.68
N GLN A 18 8.26 3.04 -0.26
CA GLN A 18 8.75 1.67 -0.35
C GLN A 18 10.28 1.66 -0.18
N VAL A 19 10.79 0.75 0.64
CA VAL A 19 12.25 0.64 0.84
C VAL A 19 12.91 0.15 -0.43
N SER A 20 12.38 -0.90 -1.05
CA SER A 20 12.89 -1.49 -2.28
C SER A 20 11.80 -1.59 -3.35
N SER A 21 12.23 -1.61 -4.61
CA SER A 21 11.35 -1.81 -5.77
C SER A 21 11.36 -3.29 -6.21
N THR A 22 10.64 -3.60 -7.29
CA THR A 22 10.51 -4.95 -7.85
C THR A 22 11.86 -5.65 -7.99
N ARG A 23 11.98 -6.83 -7.34
CA ARG A 23 13.13 -7.75 -7.32
C ARG A 23 14.31 -7.38 -6.41
N GLN A 24 14.25 -6.29 -5.64
CA GLN A 24 15.22 -6.03 -4.57
C GLN A 24 14.57 -6.24 -3.22
N THR A 25 15.17 -7.06 -2.35
CA THR A 25 14.70 -7.27 -0.98
C THR A 25 15.41 -6.36 0.03
N VAL A 26 16.58 -5.83 -0.35
CA VAL A 26 17.41 -4.96 0.48
C VAL A 26 18.07 -3.89 -0.39
N LYS A 27 18.39 -2.74 0.22
CA LYS A 27 19.27 -1.72 -0.35
C LYS A 27 20.54 -1.64 0.48
N CYS A 28 21.68 -1.56 -0.18
CA CYS A 28 23.01 -1.59 0.46
C CYS A 28 23.82 -0.34 0.08
N ALA A 29 24.61 0.19 1.02
CA ALA A 29 25.55 1.27 0.79
C ALA A 29 24.94 2.47 0.03
N ALA A 30 25.43 2.78 -1.17
CA ALA A 30 24.97 3.91 -1.97
C ALA A 30 23.46 3.83 -2.31
N ASP A 31 22.91 2.62 -2.44
CA ASP A 31 21.49 2.44 -2.75
C ASP A 31 20.58 2.92 -1.62
N MET A 32 21.07 2.99 -0.37
CA MET A 32 20.28 3.49 0.76
C MET A 32 19.88 4.96 0.62
N GLN A 33 20.54 5.72 -0.25
CA GLN A 33 20.19 7.12 -0.53
C GLN A 33 18.98 7.26 -1.47
N HIS A 34 18.57 6.16 -2.09
CA HIS A 34 17.47 6.14 -3.05
C HIS A 34 16.29 5.40 -2.45
N LEU A 35 15.21 6.07 -2.09
CA LEU A 35 13.95 5.44 -1.69
C LEU A 35 13.03 5.30 -2.90
N ASN A 36 12.21 4.24 -2.93
CA ASN A 36 11.17 4.14 -3.93
C ASN A 36 9.92 4.84 -3.38
N ILE A 37 9.39 5.82 -4.08
CA ILE A 37 8.25 6.62 -3.62
C ILE A 37 7.19 6.61 -4.70
N LEU A 38 5.99 6.12 -4.36
CA LEU A 38 4.82 6.21 -5.20
C LEU A 38 4.13 7.54 -4.90
N GLN A 39 4.16 8.47 -5.87
CA GLN A 39 3.67 9.84 -5.71
C GLN A 39 3.34 10.56 -7.03
N GLU A 40 2.99 9.82 -8.09
CA GLU A 40 2.60 10.41 -9.39
C GLU A 40 1.15 10.94 -9.35
N GLU A 41 0.60 11.37 -10.50
CA GLU A 41 -0.74 11.97 -10.55
C GLU A 41 -1.83 11.03 -10.00
N GLY A 42 -2.44 11.42 -8.87
CA GLY A 42 -3.50 10.68 -8.20
C GLY A 42 -3.13 10.27 -6.77
N ASP A 43 -3.98 9.43 -6.17
CA ASP A 43 -3.74 8.86 -4.84
C ASP A 43 -3.54 7.34 -4.93
N TYR A 44 -2.84 6.77 -3.96
CA TYR A 44 -2.50 5.35 -3.88
C TYR A 44 -3.24 4.66 -2.73
N SER A 45 -3.49 3.36 -2.90
CA SER A 45 -4.16 2.52 -1.92
C SER A 45 -3.35 1.26 -1.62
N ILE A 46 -3.52 0.72 -0.41
CA ILE A 46 -2.90 -0.52 0.06
C ILE A 46 -4.01 -1.47 0.50
N MET A 47 -4.06 -2.66 -0.10
CA MET A 47 -4.97 -3.73 0.29
C MET A 47 -4.25 -4.77 1.15
N VAL A 48 -4.84 -5.14 2.28
CA VAL A 48 -4.32 -6.13 3.22
C VAL A 48 -5.32 -7.27 3.36
N GLY A 49 -4.85 -8.48 3.10
CA GLY A 49 -5.63 -9.70 3.17
C GLY A 49 -6.04 -10.07 4.58
N SER A 50 -6.95 -11.04 4.70
CA SER A 50 -7.40 -11.56 6.00
C SER A 50 -6.27 -12.15 6.85
N ASP A 51 -5.18 -12.59 6.22
CA ASP A 51 -3.96 -13.10 6.86
C ASP A 51 -3.04 -11.98 7.41
N GLY A 52 -3.36 -10.72 7.14
CA GLY A 52 -2.56 -9.57 7.53
C GLY A 52 -1.39 -9.26 6.59
N LEU A 53 -1.28 -9.95 5.45
CA LEU A 53 -0.27 -9.67 4.44
C LEU A 53 -0.78 -8.62 3.44
N ILE A 54 0.14 -7.81 2.90
CA ILE A 54 -0.18 -6.88 1.82
C ILE A 54 -0.47 -7.70 0.56
N LEU A 55 -1.67 -7.55 0.01
CA LEU A 55 -2.09 -8.17 -1.24
C LEU A 55 -1.74 -7.30 -2.44
N ASP A 56 -1.86 -5.98 -2.28
CA ASP A 56 -1.67 -5.05 -3.38
C ASP A 56 -1.32 -3.63 -2.90
N ILE A 57 -0.58 -2.89 -3.73
CA ILE A 57 -0.26 -1.48 -3.58
C ILE A 57 -0.30 -0.85 -4.97
N GLY A 58 -1.17 0.13 -5.18
CA GLY A 58 -1.32 0.73 -6.50
C GLY A 58 -2.19 1.99 -6.51
N PRO A 59 -2.41 2.58 -7.69
CA PRO A 59 -3.35 3.68 -7.88
C PRO A 59 -4.72 3.34 -7.30
N THR A 60 -5.33 4.29 -6.61
CA THR A 60 -6.59 4.06 -5.87
C THR A 60 -7.68 3.52 -6.79
N ASN A 61 -7.87 4.13 -7.95
CA ASN A 61 -8.90 3.74 -8.91
C ASN A 61 -8.75 2.28 -9.34
N GLU A 62 -7.52 1.82 -9.58
CA GLU A 62 -7.24 0.43 -9.95
C GLU A 62 -7.55 -0.54 -8.80
N ILE A 63 -7.18 -0.18 -7.57
CA ILE A 63 -7.47 -0.98 -6.38
C ILE A 63 -8.99 -1.04 -6.12
N GLU A 64 -9.70 0.08 -6.21
CA GLU A 64 -11.15 0.14 -6.00
C GLU A 64 -11.90 -0.68 -7.07
N GLU A 65 -11.46 -0.63 -8.33
CA GLU A 65 -12.03 -1.46 -9.40
C GLU A 65 -11.77 -2.95 -9.17
N LYS A 66 -10.53 -3.32 -8.84
CA LYS A 66 -10.10 -4.72 -8.66
C LYS A 66 -10.82 -5.43 -7.51
N TYR A 67 -11.09 -4.71 -6.42
CA TYR A 67 -11.72 -5.26 -5.21
C TYR A 67 -13.19 -4.85 -5.05
N ASN A 68 -13.82 -4.39 -6.13
CA ASN A 68 -15.23 -4.04 -6.12
C ASN A 68 -16.11 -5.26 -5.78
N GLY A 69 -16.98 -5.12 -4.77
CA GLY A 69 -17.86 -6.19 -4.31
C GLY A 69 -17.27 -7.12 -3.25
N ASP A 70 -15.99 -6.96 -2.90
CA ASP A 70 -15.37 -7.64 -1.78
C ASP A 70 -15.77 -7.01 -0.43
N VAL A 71 -15.71 -7.81 0.64
CA VAL A 71 -16.01 -7.36 2.00
C VAL A 71 -14.70 -6.94 2.67
N ILE A 72 -14.64 -5.70 3.15
CA ILE A 72 -13.45 -5.15 3.80
C ILE A 72 -13.78 -4.84 5.25
N ASP A 73 -13.06 -5.47 6.18
CA ASP A 73 -13.34 -5.34 7.62
C ASP A 73 -13.05 -3.93 8.15
N GLN A 74 -12.00 -3.29 7.65
CA GLN A 74 -11.61 -1.93 8.05
C GLN A 74 -11.18 -1.10 6.84
N VAL A 75 -11.63 0.14 6.77
CA VAL A 75 -11.19 1.12 5.78
C VAL A 75 -10.59 2.34 6.48
N ILE A 76 -9.39 2.75 6.07
CA ILE A 76 -8.72 3.95 6.55
C ILE A 76 -8.53 4.91 5.38
N ASP A 77 -9.02 6.13 5.52
CA ASP A 77 -8.80 7.20 4.54
C ASP A 77 -7.51 7.97 4.88
N ALA A 78 -6.53 7.87 4.00
CA ALA A 78 -5.22 8.50 4.11
C ALA A 78 -5.07 9.70 3.17
N SER A 79 -6.18 10.32 2.73
CA SER A 79 -6.21 11.53 1.89
C SER A 79 -5.19 12.58 2.35
N GLY A 80 -4.29 12.96 1.43
CA GLY A 80 -3.25 13.96 1.68
C GLY A 80 -2.15 13.53 2.67
N LYS A 81 -2.12 12.26 3.10
CA LYS A 81 -1.10 11.71 4.01
C LYS A 81 -0.02 10.95 3.26
N CYS A 82 1.11 10.76 3.94
CA CYS A 82 2.18 9.85 3.55
C CYS A 82 2.12 8.58 4.39
N ILE A 83 2.24 7.42 3.74
CA ILE A 83 2.39 6.12 4.39
C ILE A 83 3.84 5.70 4.32
N ILE A 84 4.41 5.35 5.47
CA ILE A 84 5.79 4.86 5.61
C ILE A 84 5.80 3.44 6.19
N PRO A 85 6.81 2.62 5.86
CA PRO A 85 7.04 1.36 6.55
C PRO A 85 7.22 1.59 8.05
N GLY A 86 6.71 0.66 8.86
CA GLY A 86 6.92 0.70 10.30
C GLY A 86 8.41 0.66 10.63
N THR A 87 8.83 1.50 11.57
CA THR A 87 10.19 1.50 12.10
C THR A 87 10.32 0.42 13.16
N SER A 88 11.35 -0.41 13.10
CA SER A 88 11.72 -1.26 14.24
C SER A 88 12.36 -0.38 15.31
N PRO A 89 11.84 -0.31 16.56
CA PRO A 89 12.60 0.26 17.65
C PRO A 89 13.83 -0.64 17.90
N PHE A 90 15.01 -0.01 17.94
CA PHE A 90 16.27 -0.67 18.25
C PHE A 90 16.36 -1.04 19.74
#